data_AF-A0A2U3K238-F1
#
_entry.id   AF-A0A2U3K238-F1
#
_cell.length_a   1.000
_cell.length_b   1.000
_cell.length_c   1.000
_cell.angle_alpha   90.00
_cell.angle_beta   90.00
_cell.angle_gamma   90.00
#
_symmetry.space_group_name_H-M   'P 1'
#
loop_
_entity.id
_entity.type
_entity.pdbx_description
1 polymer ?
#
loop_
_entity_poly.entity_id
_entity_poly.type
_entity_poly.pdbx_seq_one_letter_code
_entity_poly.pdbx_strand_id
1 'polypeptide(L)'
;MMFSYRLVRLIESHADALAGGLEEKVQTSSQVSHFRTIPGHELRERVYEIYRHLGEWLLGKNELDIEHRYREIGARRARQGVPLSEVIQAIVLTKENLWEFLKSEAVTDRAVEIMGELELLQMLEMFFDRAIYYAAVGYEEETSRTPRREETLRAQ
;
A
#
# COMPACT_ATOMS: atom_id res chain seq x y z
N MET A 1 12.94 1.60 21.80
CA MET A 1 12.16 2.66 21.10
C MET A 1 12.99 3.68 20.31
N MET A 2 14.32 3.77 20.43
CA MET A 2 15.11 4.71 19.59
C MET A 2 15.52 4.17 18.21
N PHE A 3 15.51 2.85 18.01
CA PHE A 3 16.08 2.21 16.81
C PHE A 3 15.14 2.19 15.59
N SER A 4 13.81 2.19 15.79
CA SER A 4 12.83 2.22 14.70
C SER A 4 12.74 3.58 13.98
N TYR A 5 13.21 4.67 14.63
CA TYR A 5 13.05 6.03 14.12
C TYR A 5 13.94 6.36 12.92
N ARG A 6 15.13 5.74 12.84
CA ARG A 6 16.10 5.98 11.78
C ARG A 6 15.61 5.41 10.44
N LEU A 7 15.16 4.16 10.45
CA LEU A 7 14.69 3.49 9.24
C LEU A 7 13.35 4.07 8.76
N VAL A 8 12.44 4.43 9.68
CA VAL A 8 11.23 5.20 9.35
C VAL A 8 11.59 6.50 8.64
N ARG A 9 12.52 7.30 9.19
CA ARG A 9 12.98 8.53 8.54
C ARG A 9 13.67 8.30 7.20
N LEU A 10 14.40 7.20 7.06
CA LEU A 10 15.02 6.81 5.80
C LEU A 10 13.95 6.59 4.73
N ILE A 11 12.89 5.84 5.06
CA ILE A 11 11.76 5.58 4.15
C ILE A 11 11.03 6.88 3.81
N GLU A 12 10.70 7.70 4.81
CA GLU A 12 9.97 8.96 4.61
C GLU A 12 10.76 9.97 3.77
N SER A 13 12.08 10.07 3.97
CA SER A 13 12.96 10.96 3.19
C SER A 13 13.16 10.51 1.74
N HIS A 14 12.89 9.23 1.44
CA HIS A 14 13.02 8.66 0.09
C HIS A 14 11.67 8.29 -0.52
N ALA A 15 10.56 8.82 0.02
CA ALA A 15 9.20 8.54 -0.45
C ALA A 15 9.01 8.82 -1.95
N ASP A 16 9.66 9.87 -2.49
CA ASP A 16 9.60 10.19 -3.92
C ASP A 16 10.28 9.14 -4.81
N ALA A 17 11.44 8.63 -4.38
CA ALA A 17 12.18 7.59 -5.09
C ALA A 17 11.40 6.27 -5.05
N LEU A 18 10.86 5.93 -3.88
CA LEU A 18 9.99 4.77 -3.70
C LEU A 18 8.72 4.87 -4.56
N ALA A 19 8.06 6.03 -4.61
CA ALA A 19 6.89 6.24 -5.45
C ALA A 19 7.22 6.07 -6.95
N GLY A 20 8.39 6.55 -7.38
CA GLY A 20 8.89 6.33 -8.75
C GLY A 20 9.15 4.86 -9.08
N GLY A 21 9.81 4.12 -8.17
CA GLY A 21 10.07 2.69 -8.36
C GLY A 21 8.80 1.85 -8.47
N LEU A 22 7.77 2.18 -7.68
CA LEU A 22 6.48 1.49 -7.80
C LEU A 22 5.74 1.85 -9.09
N GLU A 23 5.78 3.10 -9.52
CA GLU A 23 5.19 3.51 -10.79
C GLU A 23 5.76 2.69 -11.95
N GLU A 24 7.08 2.52 -12.01
CA GLU A 24 7.75 1.67 -12.99
C GLU A 24 7.29 0.21 -12.91
N LYS A 25 7.23 -0.37 -11.70
CA LYS A 25 6.76 -1.75 -11.47
C LYS A 25 5.31 -1.95 -11.94
N VAL A 26 4.42 -0.99 -11.70
CA VAL A 26 3.02 -1.09 -12.12
C VAL A 26 2.88 -0.95 -13.63
N GLN A 27 3.65 -0.07 -14.26
CA GLN A 27 3.64 0.06 -15.73
C GLN A 27 4.18 -1.18 -16.44
N THR A 28 5.14 -1.88 -15.83
CA THR A 28 5.82 -3.03 -16.45
C THR A 28 5.16 -4.37 -16.11
N SER A 29 4.49 -4.50 -14.96
CA SER A 29 3.87 -5.76 -14.54
C SER A 29 2.58 -6.05 -15.33
N SER A 30 2.43 -7.29 -15.80
CA SER A 30 1.20 -7.79 -16.41
C SER A 30 0.14 -8.17 -15.38
N GLN A 31 0.52 -8.34 -14.10
CA GLN A 31 -0.38 -8.76 -13.02
C GLN A 31 -1.25 -7.62 -12.47
N VAL A 32 -0.97 -6.38 -12.85
CA VAL A 32 -1.70 -5.17 -12.45
C VAL A 32 -2.08 -4.32 -13.68
N SER A 33 -2.46 -5.00 -14.77
CA SER A 33 -2.71 -4.38 -16.07
C SER A 33 -3.81 -3.30 -16.04
N HIS A 34 -4.83 -3.44 -15.20
CA HIS A 34 -5.91 -2.47 -15.06
C HIS A 34 -5.46 -1.19 -14.35
N PHE A 35 -4.36 -1.23 -13.60
CA PHE A 35 -3.78 -0.01 -13.03
C PHE A 35 -3.17 0.91 -14.09
N ARG A 36 -2.89 0.42 -15.31
CA ARG A 36 -2.39 1.28 -16.41
C ARG A 36 -3.44 2.25 -16.94
N THR A 37 -4.72 1.99 -16.70
CA THR A 37 -5.81 2.90 -17.07
C THR A 37 -6.05 3.99 -16.02
N ILE A 38 -5.45 3.84 -14.84
CA ILE A 38 -5.48 4.83 -13.77
C ILE A 38 -4.41 5.88 -14.08
N PRO A 39 -4.71 7.18 -13.94
CA PRO A 39 -3.71 8.22 -14.18
C PRO A 39 -2.47 8.02 -13.30
N GLY A 40 -1.27 8.02 -13.89
CA GLY A 40 -0.01 7.75 -13.18
C GLY A 40 0.23 8.66 -11.96
N HIS A 41 -0.18 9.93 -12.06
CA HIS A 41 -0.10 10.88 -10.94
C HIS A 41 -0.91 10.42 -9.73
N GLU A 42 -2.09 9.83 -9.93
CA GLU A 42 -2.95 9.36 -8.85
C GLU A 42 -2.32 8.18 -8.10
N LEU A 43 -1.67 7.28 -8.83
CA LEU A 43 -0.97 6.15 -8.23
C LEU A 43 0.25 6.64 -7.44
N ARG A 44 1.05 7.52 -8.06
CA ARG A 44 2.25 8.09 -7.45
C ARG A 44 1.94 8.86 -6.18
N GLU A 45 0.94 9.75 -6.21
CA GLU A 45 0.50 10.52 -5.04
C GLU A 45 0.04 9.61 -3.91
N ARG A 46 -0.77 8.59 -4.21
CA ARG A 46 -1.27 7.66 -3.18
C ARG A 46 -0.17 6.86 -2.51
N VAL A 47 0.82 6.46 -3.29
CA VAL A 47 1.94 5.64 -2.82
C VAL A 47 2.93 6.51 -2.05
N TYR A 48 3.18 7.73 -2.54
CA TYR A 48 3.94 8.73 -1.82
C TYR A 48 3.35 9.01 -0.43
N GLU A 49 2.02 9.18 -0.33
CA GLU A 49 1.38 9.35 0.98
C GLU A 49 1.58 8.15 1.90
N ILE A 50 1.53 6.92 1.38
CA ILE A 50 1.78 5.71 2.19
C ILE A 50 3.20 5.74 2.77
N TYR A 51 4.21 6.05 1.96
CA TYR A 51 5.60 6.09 2.42
C TYR A 51 5.91 7.30 3.31
N ARG A 52 5.33 8.46 3.02
CA ARG A 52 5.55 9.70 3.78
C ARG A 52 4.92 9.69 5.18
N HIS A 53 3.83 8.96 5.35
CA HIS A 53 3.14 8.83 6.64
C HIS A 53 3.43 7.49 7.33
N LEU A 54 4.38 6.71 6.80
CA LEU A 54 4.64 5.35 7.28
C LEU A 54 5.05 5.33 8.76
N GLY A 55 5.77 6.34 9.24
CA GLY A 55 6.08 6.48 10.66
C GLY A 55 4.85 6.65 11.54
N GLU A 56 3.84 7.37 11.08
CA GLU A 56 2.56 7.55 11.80
C GLU A 56 1.78 6.23 11.85
N TRP A 57 1.75 5.48 10.75
CA TRP A 57 1.09 4.18 10.68
C TRP A 57 1.73 3.13 11.59
N LEU A 58 3.06 3.10 11.62
CA LEU A 58 3.80 2.11 12.39
C LEU A 58 3.86 2.51 13.87
N LEU A 59 4.21 3.76 14.19
CA LEU A 59 4.47 4.20 15.56
C LEU A 59 3.22 4.76 16.26
N GLY A 60 2.23 5.25 15.50
CA GLY A 60 1.02 5.91 16.01
C GLY A 60 -0.11 4.98 16.44
N LYS A 61 0.02 3.66 16.20
CA LYS A 61 -0.94 2.62 16.64
C LYS A 61 -2.42 2.97 16.39
N ASN A 62 -2.81 3.35 15.17
CA ASN A 62 -4.24 3.51 14.86
C ASN A 62 -4.71 2.52 13.80
N GLU A 63 -5.01 1.30 14.25
CA GLU A 63 -5.58 0.22 13.42
C GLU A 63 -6.89 0.66 12.73
N LEU A 64 -7.68 1.53 13.36
CA LEU A 64 -8.90 2.08 12.77
C LEU A 64 -8.62 2.99 11.57
N ASP A 65 -7.53 3.74 11.61
CA ASP A 65 -7.15 4.60 10.48
C ASP A 65 -6.70 3.73 9.29
N ILE A 66 -5.99 2.61 9.56
CA ILE A 66 -5.57 1.66 8.52
C ILE A 66 -6.80 1.03 7.90
N GLU A 67 -7.73 0.57 8.76
CA GLU A 67 -9.01 0.00 8.34
C GLU A 67 -9.77 0.96 7.42
N HIS A 68 -10.03 2.19 7.88
CA HIS A 68 -10.82 3.15 7.12
C HIS A 68 -10.17 3.44 5.76
N ARG A 69 -8.87 3.73 5.76
CA ARG A 69 -8.11 4.07 4.55
C ARG A 69 -8.10 2.94 3.54
N TYR A 70 -7.80 1.71 3.97
CA TYR A 70 -7.69 0.59 3.04
C TYR A 70 -9.05 0.06 2.58
N ARG A 71 -10.11 0.15 3.40
CA ARG A 71 -11.49 -0.09 2.92
C ARG A 71 -11.86 0.90 1.82
N GLU A 72 -11.55 2.19 1.98
CA GLU A 72 -11.82 3.20 0.96
C GLU A 72 -11.04 2.93 -0.35
N ILE A 73 -9.76 2.55 -0.23
CA ILE A 73 -8.94 2.16 -1.39
C ILE A 73 -9.59 0.98 -2.13
N GLY A 74 -9.96 -0.09 -1.42
CA GLY A 74 -10.64 -1.25 -1.99
C GLY A 74 -11.93 -0.88 -2.72
N ALA A 75 -12.81 -0.13 -2.04
CA ALA A 75 -14.07 0.33 -2.60
C ALA A 75 -13.87 1.20 -3.85
N ARG A 76 -12.88 2.10 -3.83
CA ARG A 76 -12.56 2.94 -4.98
C ARG A 76 -12.12 2.11 -6.19
N ARG A 77 -11.26 1.12 -5.99
CA ARG A 77 -10.77 0.25 -7.06
C ARG A 77 -11.89 -0.64 -7.63
N ALA A 78 -12.80 -1.11 -6.78
CA ALA A 78 -14.03 -1.78 -7.22
C ALA A 78 -14.88 -0.88 -8.14
N ARG A 79 -15.13 0.38 -7.75
CA ARG A 79 -15.87 1.35 -8.59
C ARG A 79 -15.19 1.64 -9.93
N GLN A 80 -13.87 1.48 -10.00
CA GLN A 80 -13.08 1.65 -11.23
C GLN A 80 -13.00 0.37 -12.06
N GLY A 81 -13.60 -0.75 -11.63
CA GLY A 81 -13.59 -2.02 -12.35
C GLY A 81 -12.25 -2.76 -12.31
N VAL A 82 -11.35 -2.40 -11.38
CA VAL A 82 -10.06 -3.08 -11.21
C VAL A 82 -10.29 -4.41 -10.48
N PRO A 83 -9.82 -5.57 -10.97
CA PRO A 83 -10.02 -6.83 -10.27
C PRO A 83 -9.35 -6.84 -8.89
N LEU A 84 -10.00 -7.47 -7.89
CA LEU A 84 -9.46 -7.57 -6.52
C LEU A 84 -8.05 -8.17 -6.49
N SER A 85 -7.77 -9.18 -7.32
CA SER A 85 -6.44 -9.77 -7.42
C SER A 85 -5.36 -8.75 -7.80
N GLU A 86 -5.68 -7.80 -8.68
CA GLU A 86 -4.75 -6.74 -9.06
C GLU A 86 -4.59 -5.70 -7.94
N VAL A 87 -5.65 -5.41 -7.18
CA VAL A 87 -5.57 -4.54 -6.00
C VAL A 87 -4.62 -5.14 -4.97
N ILE A 88 -4.78 -6.43 -4.67
CA ILE A 88 -3.89 -7.16 -3.75
C ILE A 88 -2.45 -7.15 -4.29
N GLN A 89 -2.27 -7.46 -5.57
CA GLN A 89 -0.94 -7.46 -6.20
C GLN A 89 -0.28 -6.09 -6.17
N ALA A 90 -1.03 -4.99 -6.33
CA ALA A 90 -0.48 -3.64 -6.21
C ALA A 90 0.05 -3.34 -4.80
N ILE A 91 -0.64 -3.83 -3.76
CA ILE A 91 -0.17 -3.71 -2.36
C ILE A 91 1.09 -4.58 -2.16
N VAL A 92 1.14 -5.79 -2.71
CA VAL A 92 2.33 -6.66 -2.67
C VAL A 92 3.52 -5.99 -3.36
N LEU A 93 3.33 -5.42 -4.56
CA LEU A 93 4.39 -4.67 -5.27
C LEU A 93 4.88 -3.47 -4.46
N THR A 94 3.99 -2.82 -3.71
CA THR A 94 4.36 -1.71 -2.79
C THR A 94 5.27 -2.21 -1.66
N LYS A 95 4.98 -3.38 -1.09
CA LYS A 95 5.80 -4.06 -0.07
C LYS A 95 7.17 -4.48 -0.64
N GLU A 96 7.19 -5.07 -1.83
CA GLU A 96 8.42 -5.50 -2.51
C GLU A 96 9.33 -4.32 -2.86
N ASN A 97 8.76 -3.24 -3.40
CA ASN A 97 9.48 -2.01 -3.72
C ASN A 97 10.17 -1.41 -2.48
N LEU A 98 9.47 -1.41 -1.33
CA LEU A 98 10.07 -1.01 -0.06
C LEU A 98 11.21 -1.94 0.35
N TRP A 99 11.03 -3.25 0.21
CA TRP A 99 12.04 -4.23 0.60
C TRP A 99 13.32 -4.13 -0.26
N GLU A 100 13.16 -3.89 -1.56
CA GLU A 100 14.28 -3.65 -2.48
C GLU A 100 15.05 -2.39 -2.12
N PHE A 101 14.35 -1.29 -1.81
CA PHE A 101 14.96 -0.06 -1.32
C PHE A 101 15.76 -0.30 -0.04
N LEU A 102 15.15 -0.92 0.98
CA LEU A 102 15.83 -1.22 2.24
C LEU A 102 17.09 -2.07 2.06
N LYS A 103 17.06 -3.05 1.15
CA LYS A 103 18.25 -3.85 0.79
C LYS A 103 19.33 -3.00 0.14
N SER A 104 18.97 -2.08 -0.76
CA SER A 104 19.94 -1.21 -1.44
C SER A 104 20.66 -0.26 -0.47
N GLU A 105 19.94 0.23 0.54
CA GLU A 105 20.50 1.08 1.60
C GLU A 105 21.36 0.28 2.59
N ALA A 106 20.97 -0.95 2.92
CA ALA A 106 21.72 -1.84 3.83
C ALA A 106 23.12 -2.23 3.32
N VAL A 107 23.37 -2.17 2.01
CA VAL A 107 24.70 -2.40 1.42
C VAL A 107 25.66 -1.23 1.69
N THR A 108 25.13 -0.07 2.07
CA THR A 108 25.87 1.20 2.17
C THR A 108 26.36 1.51 3.59
N ASP A 109 25.79 0.90 4.64
CA ASP A 109 26.15 1.23 6.04
C ASP A 109 26.51 0.01 6.92
N ARG A 110 27.46 0.22 7.85
CA ARG A 110 28.05 -0.85 8.67
C ARG A 110 27.09 -1.35 9.75
N ALA A 111 27.10 -2.68 9.92
CA ALA A 111 26.39 -3.46 10.92
C ALA A 111 26.49 -2.93 12.36
N VAL A 112 25.51 -2.13 12.81
CA VAL A 112 25.03 -2.05 14.19
C VAL A 112 23.56 -1.60 14.14
N GLU A 113 22.67 -2.31 14.85
CA GLU A 113 21.21 -2.07 15.09
C GLU A 113 20.21 -3.14 14.57
N ILE A 114 20.67 -4.38 14.34
CA ILE A 114 19.84 -5.52 13.88
C ILE A 114 18.50 -5.70 14.65
N MET A 115 18.48 -5.55 15.98
CA MET A 115 17.27 -5.82 16.77
C MET A 115 16.13 -4.82 16.52
N GLY A 116 16.45 -3.53 16.40
CA GLY A 116 15.45 -2.49 16.15
C GLY A 116 14.94 -2.49 14.71
N GLU A 117 15.78 -2.95 13.78
CA GLU A 117 15.38 -3.20 12.40
C GLU A 117 14.39 -4.36 12.34
N LEU A 118 14.64 -5.48 13.02
CA LEU A 118 13.73 -6.64 13.05
C LEU A 118 12.32 -6.29 13.58
N GLU A 119 12.22 -5.50 14.65
CA GLU A 119 10.91 -5.04 15.17
C GLU A 119 10.16 -4.23 14.10
N LEU A 120 10.85 -3.35 13.39
CA LEU A 120 10.23 -2.55 12.34
C LEU A 120 9.81 -3.39 11.14
N LEU A 121 10.59 -4.41 10.76
CA LEU A 121 10.21 -5.34 9.70
C LEU A 121 8.93 -6.10 10.06
N GLN A 122 8.80 -6.54 11.32
CA GLN A 122 7.57 -7.16 11.78
C GLN A 122 6.38 -6.19 11.74
N MET A 123 6.58 -4.93 12.14
CA MET A 123 5.52 -3.92 12.06
C MET A 123 5.11 -3.62 10.62
N LEU A 124 6.06 -3.55 9.69
CA LEU A 124 5.80 -3.41 8.26
C LEU A 124 5.00 -4.59 7.71
N GLU A 125 5.37 -5.81 8.09
CA GLU A 125 4.64 -7.02 7.69
C GLU A 125 3.18 -6.97 8.15
N MET A 126 2.96 -6.70 9.44
CA MET A 126 1.62 -6.54 10.00
C MET A 126 0.82 -5.39 9.36
N PHE A 127 1.49 -4.31 8.95
CA PHE A 127 0.85 -3.20 8.23
C PHE A 127 0.34 -3.65 6.86
N PHE A 128 1.18 -4.32 6.06
CA PHE A 128 0.78 -4.76 4.73
C PHE A 128 -0.27 -5.89 4.76
N ASP A 129 -0.23 -6.77 5.75
CA ASP A 129 -1.27 -7.79 5.92
C ASP A 129 -2.64 -7.17 6.20
N ARG A 130 -2.69 -6.16 7.09
CA ARG A 130 -3.90 -5.37 7.35
C ARG A 130 -4.36 -4.60 6.13
N ALA A 131 -3.42 -3.99 5.41
CA ALA A 131 -3.72 -3.26 4.17
C ALA A 131 -4.42 -4.16 3.15
N ILE A 132 -3.91 -5.37 2.93
CA ILE A 132 -4.52 -6.37 2.04
C ILE A 132 -5.91 -6.76 2.53
N TYR A 133 -6.03 -7.12 3.82
CA TYR A 133 -7.30 -7.54 4.40
C TYR A 133 -8.38 -6.47 4.26
N TYR A 134 -8.12 -5.24 4.72
CA TYR A 134 -9.10 -4.17 4.68
C TYR A 134 -9.40 -3.66 3.26
N ALA A 135 -8.44 -3.72 2.34
CA ALA A 135 -8.69 -3.48 0.93
C ALA A 135 -9.66 -4.51 0.33
N ALA A 136 -9.49 -5.80 0.66
CA ALA A 136 -10.42 -6.82 0.22
C ALA A 136 -11.83 -6.60 0.81
N VAL A 137 -11.93 -6.29 2.10
CA VAL A 137 -13.22 -6.00 2.75
C VAL A 137 -13.93 -4.83 2.06
N GLY A 138 -13.27 -3.69 1.88
CA GLY A 138 -13.90 -2.53 1.23
C GLY A 138 -14.29 -2.79 -0.23
N TYR A 139 -13.50 -3.62 -0.93
CA TYR A 139 -13.81 -4.06 -2.28
C TYR A 139 -15.10 -4.92 -2.34
N GLU A 140 -15.22 -5.89 -1.45
CA GLU A 140 -16.40 -6.76 -1.32
C GLU A 140 -17.66 -5.97 -0.93
N GLU A 141 -17.52 -4.98 -0.03
CA GLU A 141 -18.62 -4.09 0.35
C GLU A 141 -19.14 -3.25 -0.81
N GLU A 142 -18.26 -2.76 -1.67
CA GLU A 142 -18.67 -1.99 -2.84
C GLU A 142 -19.29 -2.89 -3.92
N THR A 143 -18.67 -4.05 -4.18
CA THR A 143 -19.17 -5.00 -5.18
C THR A 143 -20.47 -5.66 -4.77
N SER A 144 -20.79 -5.77 -3.48
CA SER A 144 -22.11 -6.23 -3.00
C SER A 144 -23.21 -5.15 -3.04
N ARG A 145 -22.83 -3.87 -3.00
CA ARG A 145 -23.77 -2.73 -3.15
C ARG A 145 -24.19 -2.48 -4.60
N THR A 146 -23.25 -2.69 -5.53
CA THR A 146 -23.46 -2.47 -6.97
C THR A 146 -24.59 -3.32 -7.60
N PRO A 147 -24.70 -4.65 -7.36
CA PRO A 147 -25.77 -5.47 -7.92
C PRO A 147 -27.16 -5.05 -7.43
N ARG A 148 -27.31 -4.60 -6.16
CA ARG A 148 -28.58 -4.07 -5.66
C ARG A 148 -29.05 -2.81 -6.40
N ARG A 149 -28.14 -1.93 -6.84
CA ARG A 149 -28.51 -0.71 -7.58
C ARG A 149 -29.02 -1.02 -9.00
N GLU A 150 -28.41 -1.97 -9.69
CA GLU A 150 -28.82 -2.35 -11.05
C GLU A 150 -30.17 -3.09 -11.06
N GLU A 151 -30.44 -3.93 -10.07
CA GLU A 151 -31.75 -4.59 -9.91
C GLU A 151 -32.88 -3.60 -9.61
N THR A 152 -32.60 -2.56 -8.80
CA THR A 152 -33.61 -1.54 -8.46
C THR A 152 -33.92 -0.60 -9.64
N LEU A 153 -32.96 -0.39 -10.55
CA LEU A 153 -33.15 0.43 -11.75
C LEU A 153 -33.84 -0.33 -12.90
N ARG A 154 -33.70 -1.66 -12.96
CA ARG A 154 -34.40 -2.51 -13.94
C ARG A 154 -35.85 -2.83 -13.55
N ALA A 155 -36.23 -2.58 -12.31
CA ALA A 155 -37.58 -2.80 -11.78
C ALA A 155 -38.48 -1.55 -11.84
N GLN A 156 -38.01 -0.46 -12.46
CA GLN A 156 -38.76 0.78 -12.72
C GLN A 156 -38.97 0.95 -14.23
#